data_AF-A0A971GQR5-F1
#
_entry.id   AF-A0A971GQR5-F1
#
_cell.length_a   1.000
_cell.length_b   1.000
_cell.length_c   1.000
_cell.angle_alpha   90.00
_cell.angle_beta   90.00
_cell.angle_gamma   90.00
#
_symmetry.space_group_name_H-M   'P 1'
#
loop_
_entity.id
_entity.type
_entity.pdbx_description
1 polymer ?
#
loop_
_entity_poly.entity_id
_entity_poly.type
_entity_poly.pdbx_seq_one_letter_code
_entity_poly.pdbx_strand_id
1 'polypeptide(L)'
;MGRMGFYFNMNTCLGCGACQVACKDKNGLQPGEFFRRVDTVVLMDHGVPTYHHYSGACNHCENPICVDTCTTGAMHKAPDGTVVHDDGICIGCGTCLWNCPYGSISFSKVNGMGQKCDACADLRAEGKEPACVTACPTHSLQFGDLDELQREFGTTLNAISILPDADLTKPSLTIKLPKSTTQGGNAHE
;
A
#
# COMPACT_ATOMS: atom_id res chain seq x y z
N MET A 1 0.06 20.61 6.48
CA MET A 1 0.82 19.58 5.75
C MET A 1 -0.14 18.44 5.52
N GLY A 2 -0.32 17.98 4.28
CA GLY A 2 -1.21 16.86 3.98
C GLY A 2 -0.60 15.54 4.47
N ARG A 3 -1.41 14.48 4.41
CA ARG A 3 -0.99 13.13 4.81
C ARG A 3 -0.16 12.49 3.69
N MET A 4 0.89 11.77 4.04
CA MET A 4 1.72 11.08 3.05
C MET A 4 1.04 9.84 2.49
N GLY A 5 1.23 9.57 1.20
CA GLY A 5 0.61 8.44 0.52
C GLY A 5 1.40 7.95 -0.69
N PHE A 6 0.93 6.84 -1.26
CA PHE A 6 1.48 6.26 -2.48
C PHE A 6 0.65 6.61 -3.70
N TYR A 7 1.30 6.78 -4.84
CA TYR A 7 0.70 6.67 -6.16
C TYR A 7 1.18 5.40 -6.85
N PHE A 8 0.27 4.71 -7.55
CA PHE A 8 0.59 3.54 -8.37
C PHE A 8 -0.07 3.59 -9.76
N ASN A 9 0.72 3.46 -10.82
CA ASN A 9 0.23 3.42 -12.20
C ASN A 9 0.17 2.00 -12.76
N MET A 10 -1.03 1.47 -12.94
CA MET A 10 -1.24 0.13 -13.50
C MET A 10 -0.92 0.05 -15.00
N ASN A 11 -0.93 1.17 -15.73
CA ASN A 11 -0.66 1.18 -17.17
C ASN A 11 0.82 0.98 -17.51
N THR A 12 1.72 1.29 -16.58
CA THR A 12 3.17 1.26 -16.80
C THR A 12 3.87 0.20 -15.95
N CYS A 13 3.14 -0.45 -15.02
CA CYS A 13 3.70 -1.49 -14.18
C CYS A 13 3.90 -2.78 -14.98
N LEU A 14 5.15 -3.24 -15.07
CA LEU A 14 5.51 -4.48 -15.78
C LEU A 14 5.41 -5.74 -14.91
N GLY A 15 5.02 -5.61 -13.64
CA GLY A 15 4.99 -6.76 -12.72
C GLY A 15 6.38 -7.34 -12.38
N CYS A 16 7.47 -6.63 -12.66
CA CYS A 16 8.85 -7.16 -12.58
C CYS A 16 9.34 -7.52 -11.16
N GLY A 17 8.64 -7.11 -10.11
CA GLY A 17 9.02 -7.42 -8.71
C GLY A 17 10.20 -6.62 -8.15
N ALA A 18 10.81 -5.69 -8.90
CA ALA A 18 11.95 -4.90 -8.42
C ALA A 18 11.64 -4.14 -7.11
N CYS A 19 10.47 -3.51 -7.03
CA CYS A 19 10.02 -2.79 -5.83
C CYS A 19 9.79 -3.73 -4.62
N GLN A 20 9.38 -4.98 -4.85
CA GLN A 20 9.21 -5.99 -3.82
C GLN A 20 10.56 -6.47 -3.29
N VAL A 21 11.52 -6.76 -4.19
CA VAL A 21 12.88 -7.19 -3.81
C VAL A 21 13.61 -6.07 -3.08
N ALA A 22 13.57 -4.83 -3.58
CA ALA A 22 14.20 -3.70 -2.92
C ALA A 22 13.62 -3.44 -1.52
N CYS A 23 12.29 -3.55 -1.37
CA CYS A 23 11.64 -3.43 -0.07
C CYS A 23 12.06 -4.55 0.89
N LYS A 24 12.22 -5.77 0.37
CA LYS A 24 12.66 -6.93 1.14
C LYS A 24 14.09 -6.79 1.62
N ASP A 25 15.00 -6.42 0.72
CA ASP A 25 16.42 -6.22 0.99
C ASP A 25 16.63 -5.12 2.03
N LYS A 26 16.05 -3.93 1.82
CA LYS A 26 16.15 -2.79 2.73
C LYS A 26 15.70 -3.14 4.16
N ASN A 27 14.65 -3.94 4.31
CA ASN A 27 14.07 -4.25 5.62
C ASN A 27 14.51 -5.61 6.19
N GLY A 28 15.41 -6.35 5.52
CA GLY A 28 15.88 -7.65 5.99
C GLY A 28 14.78 -8.71 6.13
N LEU A 29 13.73 -8.66 5.28
CA LEU A 29 12.58 -9.55 5.42
C LEU A 29 12.94 -11.00 5.07
N GLN A 30 12.37 -11.96 5.79
CA GLN A 30 12.62 -13.39 5.58
C GLN A 30 11.84 -13.97 4.40
N PRO A 31 12.19 -15.15 3.88
CA PRO A 31 11.36 -15.86 2.91
C PRO A 31 9.89 -15.96 3.36
N GLY A 32 8.95 -15.54 2.49
CA GLY A 32 7.52 -15.49 2.80
C GLY A 32 7.01 -14.18 3.40
N GLU A 33 7.90 -13.28 3.86
CA GLU A 33 7.53 -11.96 4.38
C GLU A 33 7.57 -10.89 3.28
N PHE A 34 6.55 -10.02 3.26
CA PHE A 34 6.37 -8.98 2.26
C PHE A 34 5.70 -7.74 2.85
N PHE A 35 6.39 -6.59 2.80
CA PHE A 35 5.79 -5.28 3.10
C PHE A 35 5.19 -4.61 1.85
N ARG A 36 5.72 -4.96 0.68
CA ARG A 36 5.18 -4.65 -0.62
C ARG A 36 5.15 -5.92 -1.45
N ARG A 37 4.03 -6.22 -2.11
CA ARG A 37 3.86 -7.40 -2.97
C ARG A 37 3.48 -6.98 -4.37
N VAL A 38 4.00 -7.70 -5.36
CA VAL A 38 3.59 -7.59 -6.76
C VAL A 38 2.81 -8.84 -7.14
N ASP A 39 1.56 -8.65 -7.54
CA ASP A 39 0.66 -9.72 -7.96
C ASP A 39 0.13 -9.43 -9.37
N THR A 40 -0.20 -10.51 -10.10
CA THR A 40 -1.00 -10.41 -11.32
C THR A 40 -2.47 -10.57 -10.95
N VAL A 41 -3.29 -9.60 -11.36
CA VAL A 41 -4.70 -9.52 -11.03
C VAL A 41 -5.53 -9.55 -12.31
N VAL A 42 -6.74 -10.08 -12.21
CA VAL A 42 -7.71 -10.07 -13.30
C VAL A 42 -8.72 -8.98 -13.01
N LEU A 43 -8.83 -8.01 -13.93
CA LEU A 43 -9.86 -6.98 -13.89
C LEU A 43 -10.86 -7.22 -15.02
N MET A 44 -12.10 -6.80 -14.81
CA MET A 44 -13.14 -6.87 -15.84
C MET A 44 -13.17 -5.56 -16.63
N ASP A 45 -13.10 -5.69 -17.94
CA ASP A 45 -13.18 -4.61 -18.92
C ASP A 45 -14.37 -4.89 -19.85
N HIS A 46 -15.47 -4.16 -19.65
CA HIS A 46 -16.74 -4.37 -20.38
C HIS A 46 -17.18 -5.86 -20.41
N GLY A 47 -16.98 -6.58 -19.30
CA GLY A 47 -17.32 -7.99 -19.16
C GLY A 47 -16.24 -8.97 -19.64
N VAL A 48 -15.11 -8.49 -20.14
CA VAL A 48 -13.96 -9.29 -20.59
C VAL A 48 -12.87 -9.30 -19.51
N PRO A 49 -12.37 -10.48 -19.08
CA PRO A 49 -11.26 -10.56 -18.14
C PRO A 49 -9.95 -10.12 -18.78
N THR A 50 -9.24 -9.21 -18.13
CA THR A 50 -7.94 -8.66 -18.56
C THR A 50 -6.91 -8.80 -17.45
N TYR A 51 -5.67 -9.11 -17.82
CA TYR A 51 -4.57 -9.29 -16.86
C TYR A 51 -3.82 -7.98 -16.65
N HIS A 52 -3.63 -7.61 -15.39
CA HIS A 52 -2.85 -6.45 -14.99
C HIS A 52 -1.94 -6.77 -13.81
N HIS A 53 -0.96 -5.90 -13.56
CA HIS A 53 -0.08 -6.04 -12.41
C HIS A 53 -0.44 -5.03 -11.33
N TYR A 54 -0.50 -5.50 -10.09
CA TYR A 54 -0.74 -4.67 -8.92
C TYR A 54 0.45 -4.73 -7.97
N SER A 55 0.96 -3.57 -7.56
CA SER A 55 1.98 -3.47 -6.51
C SER A 55 1.36 -2.87 -5.24
N GLY A 56 0.94 -3.75 -4.32
CA GLY A 56 0.32 -3.36 -3.05
C GLY A 56 1.32 -3.27 -1.90
N ALA A 57 1.12 -2.31 -1.01
CA ALA A 57 1.83 -2.19 0.27
C ALA A 57 0.85 -1.70 1.35
N CYS A 58 1.33 -1.35 2.55
CA CYS A 58 0.48 -0.65 3.52
C CYS A 58 -0.02 0.67 2.92
N ASN A 59 -1.33 0.91 3.01
CA ASN A 59 -1.95 2.12 2.49
C ASN A 59 -1.85 3.32 3.43
N HIS A 60 -1.27 3.17 4.62
CA HIS A 60 -1.15 4.21 5.63
C HIS A 60 -2.47 4.99 5.84
N CYS A 61 -3.53 4.23 6.09
CA CYS A 61 -4.91 4.71 6.08
C CYS A 61 -5.16 5.85 7.08
N GLU A 62 -6.12 6.73 6.76
CA GLU A 62 -6.54 7.79 7.68
C GLU A 62 -7.26 7.24 8.90
N ASN A 63 -8.11 6.22 8.69
CA ASN A 63 -8.81 5.45 9.70
C ASN A 63 -8.25 4.01 9.76
N PRO A 64 -7.04 3.82 10.34
CA PRO A 64 -6.37 2.54 10.30
C PRO A 64 -6.92 1.56 11.36
N ILE A 65 -7.71 0.60 10.91
CA ILE A 65 -8.25 -0.49 11.77
C ILE A 65 -7.14 -1.22 12.54
N CYS A 66 -5.93 -1.33 11.97
CA CYS A 66 -4.79 -1.96 12.64
C CYS A 66 -4.28 -1.18 13.86
N VAL A 67 -4.51 0.13 13.93
CA VAL A 67 -4.23 0.96 15.11
C VAL A 67 -5.33 0.77 16.13
N ASP A 68 -6.60 0.86 15.70
CA ASP A 68 -7.78 0.73 16.59
C ASP A 68 -7.82 -0.62 17.32
N THR A 69 -7.29 -1.67 16.71
CA THR A 69 -7.26 -3.04 17.27
C THR A 69 -5.97 -3.38 18.03
N CYS A 70 -4.99 -2.47 18.08
CA CYS A 70 -3.73 -2.68 18.78
C CYS A 70 -3.86 -2.35 20.27
N THR A 71 -3.80 -3.36 21.13
CA THR A 71 -4.01 -3.19 22.58
C THR A 71 -2.82 -2.57 23.31
N THR A 72 -1.61 -2.62 22.73
CA THR A 72 -0.39 -2.09 23.36
C THR A 72 -0.01 -0.70 22.88
N GLY A 73 -0.62 -0.22 21.79
CA GLY A 73 -0.20 1.01 21.11
C GLY A 73 0.99 0.84 20.16
N ALA A 74 1.46 -0.40 19.91
CA ALA A 74 2.54 -0.67 18.96
C ALA A 74 2.23 -0.12 17.55
N MET A 75 0.99 -0.27 17.08
CA MET A 75 0.53 0.38 15.86
C MET A 75 0.04 1.79 16.19
N HIS A 76 0.56 2.80 15.49
CA HIS A 76 0.18 4.20 15.71
C HIS A 76 0.37 5.05 14.45
N LYS A 77 -0.24 6.24 14.40
CA LYS A 77 -0.01 7.23 13.34
C LYS A 77 1.16 8.13 13.71
N ALA A 78 2.08 8.31 12.79
CA ALA A 78 3.13 9.32 12.85
C ALA A 78 2.57 10.72 12.48
N PRO A 79 3.30 11.82 12.78
CA PRO A 79 2.84 13.18 12.49
C PRO A 79 2.57 13.48 11.01
N ASP A 80 3.22 12.74 10.10
CA ASP A 80 3.04 12.87 8.64
C ASP A 80 1.84 12.05 8.11
N GLY A 81 1.06 11.43 9.01
CA GLY A 81 -0.09 10.59 8.69
C GLY A 81 0.27 9.15 8.37
N THR A 82 1.55 8.78 8.27
CA THR A 82 1.94 7.39 8.05
C THR A 82 1.61 6.53 9.28
N VAL A 83 0.99 5.37 9.06
CA VAL A 83 0.86 4.36 10.11
C VAL A 83 2.21 3.66 10.28
N VAL A 84 2.73 3.56 11.49
CA VAL A 84 4.03 2.96 11.86
C VAL A 84 3.84 1.88 12.93
N HIS A 85 4.89 1.11 13.22
CA HIS A 85 4.87 0.01 14.19
C HIS A 85 6.07 0.14 15.13
N ASP A 86 5.85 0.02 16.44
CA ASP A 86 6.89 -0.02 17.47
C ASP A 86 7.10 -1.47 17.95
N ASP A 87 8.22 -2.05 17.53
CA ASP A 87 8.63 -3.41 17.88
C ASP A 87 8.90 -3.56 19.40
N GLY A 88 9.25 -2.48 20.10
CA GLY A 88 9.64 -2.51 21.52
C GLY A 88 8.48 -2.76 22.49
N ILE A 89 7.24 -2.49 22.05
CA ILE A 89 6.02 -2.67 22.85
C ILE A 89 5.03 -3.67 22.22
N CYS A 90 5.41 -4.28 21.10
CA CYS A 90 4.58 -5.27 20.44
C CYS A 90 4.67 -6.61 21.15
N ILE A 91 3.50 -7.16 21.51
CA ILE A 91 3.39 -8.47 22.19
C ILE A 91 3.08 -9.63 21.23
N GLY A 92 3.09 -9.37 19.92
CA GLY A 92 2.87 -10.41 18.91
C GLY A 92 1.46 -11.02 18.86
N CYS A 93 0.44 -10.34 19.40
CA CYS A 93 -0.93 -10.89 19.47
C CYS A 93 -1.60 -11.10 18.11
N GLY A 94 -1.12 -10.45 17.04
CA GLY A 94 -1.61 -10.62 15.67
C GLY A 94 -2.98 -10.00 15.38
N THR A 95 -3.58 -9.22 16.29
CA THR A 95 -4.88 -8.57 16.03
C THR A 95 -4.82 -7.65 14.83
N CYS A 96 -3.75 -6.88 14.70
CA CYS A 96 -3.51 -5.99 13.57
C CYS A 96 -3.44 -6.76 12.24
N LEU A 97 -2.78 -7.94 12.22
CA LEU A 97 -2.67 -8.83 11.07
C LEU A 97 -4.06 -9.26 10.57
N TRP A 98 -4.90 -9.77 11.47
CA TRP A 98 -6.23 -10.30 11.12
C TRP A 98 -7.22 -9.22 10.68
N ASN A 99 -7.06 -7.98 11.17
CA ASN A 99 -8.03 -6.92 10.93
C ASN A 99 -7.63 -5.93 9.82
N CYS A 100 -6.42 -6.03 9.25
CA CYS A 100 -6.04 -5.20 8.11
C CYS A 100 -6.77 -5.69 6.85
N PRO A 101 -7.73 -4.91 6.29
CA PRO A 101 -8.55 -5.38 5.17
C PRO A 101 -7.75 -5.52 3.86
N TYR A 102 -6.54 -4.97 3.81
CA TYR A 102 -5.63 -5.03 2.66
C TYR A 102 -4.55 -6.11 2.80
N GLY A 103 -4.53 -6.87 3.92
CA GLY A 103 -3.51 -7.89 4.16
C GLY A 103 -2.07 -7.35 4.18
N SER A 104 -1.87 -6.07 4.53
CA SER A 104 -0.58 -5.38 4.37
C SER A 104 0.42 -5.57 5.53
N ILE A 105 0.08 -6.40 6.52
CA ILE A 105 0.92 -6.71 7.67
C ILE A 105 1.51 -8.11 7.46
N SER A 106 2.82 -8.25 7.64
CA SER A 106 3.50 -9.54 7.68
C SER A 106 3.71 -9.96 9.13
N PHE A 107 3.71 -11.26 9.42
CA PHE A 107 4.11 -11.77 10.73
C PHE A 107 5.54 -12.28 10.66
N SER A 108 6.44 -11.63 11.40
CA SER A 108 7.83 -12.07 11.50
C SER A 108 7.93 -13.27 12.43
N LYS A 109 8.31 -14.42 11.87
CA LYS A 109 8.55 -15.62 12.68
C LYS A 109 9.81 -15.51 13.52
N VAL A 110 10.77 -14.70 13.07
CA VAL A 110 12.03 -14.46 13.78
C VAL A 110 11.79 -13.58 15.00
N ASN A 111 11.01 -12.51 14.84
CA ASN A 111 10.76 -11.56 15.92
C ASN A 111 9.52 -11.92 16.76
N GLY A 112 8.68 -12.87 16.29
CA GLY A 112 7.44 -13.27 16.97
C GLY A 112 6.37 -12.18 16.98
N MET A 113 6.37 -11.27 16.00
CA MET A 113 5.50 -10.10 15.99
C MET A 113 5.03 -9.70 14.59
N GLY A 114 3.94 -8.95 14.53
CA GLY A 114 3.52 -8.29 13.30
C GLY A 114 4.51 -7.19 12.92
N GLN A 115 4.83 -7.09 11.64
CA GLN A 115 5.64 -6.01 11.07
C GLN A 115 5.03 -5.57 9.74
N LYS A 116 5.30 -4.33 9.33
CA LYS A 116 4.68 -3.76 8.14
C LYS A 116 5.52 -2.63 7.56
N CYS A 117 5.18 -2.22 6.33
CA CYS A 117 5.70 -1.01 5.71
C CYS A 117 5.51 0.21 6.63
N ASP A 118 6.57 0.98 6.80
CA ASP A 118 6.66 2.27 7.53
C ASP A 118 6.86 3.46 6.55
N ALA A 119 6.65 3.20 5.25
CA ALA A 119 7.02 4.08 4.16
C ALA A 119 8.50 4.50 4.15
N CYS A 120 9.41 3.62 4.61
CA CYS A 120 10.85 3.87 4.70
C CYS A 120 11.15 5.16 5.47
N ALA A 121 10.62 5.28 6.69
CA ALA A 121 10.72 6.50 7.49
C ALA A 121 12.18 6.91 7.74
N ASP A 122 13.08 5.93 7.88
CA ASP A 122 14.53 6.12 7.97
C ASP A 122 15.12 6.78 6.72
N LEU A 123 14.82 6.26 5.53
CA LEU A 123 15.29 6.85 4.27
C LEU A 123 14.74 8.26 4.06
N ARG A 124 13.46 8.48 4.40
CA ARG A 124 12.82 9.80 4.28
C ARG A 124 13.41 10.82 5.23
N ALA A 125 13.82 10.42 6.43
CA ALA A 125 14.53 11.29 7.37
C ALA A 125 15.87 11.79 6.80
N GLU A 126 16.47 11.04 5.86
CA GLU A 126 17.67 11.44 5.12
C GLU A 126 17.37 12.18 3.80
N GLY A 127 16.09 12.50 3.53
CA GLY A 127 15.67 13.14 2.28
C GLY A 127 15.70 12.21 1.06
N LYS A 128 15.71 10.89 1.27
CA LYS A 128 15.68 9.88 0.21
C LYS A 128 14.25 9.36 0.00
N GLU A 129 13.99 8.92 -1.22
CA GLU A 129 12.76 8.23 -1.58
C GLU A 129 12.68 6.82 -0.95
N PRO A 130 11.47 6.28 -0.71
CA PRO A 130 11.31 4.89 -0.31
C PRO A 130 11.97 3.93 -1.30
N ALA A 131 12.60 2.87 -0.81
CA ALA A 131 13.36 1.92 -1.63
C ALA A 131 12.53 1.34 -2.80
N CYS A 132 11.24 1.11 -2.58
CA CYS A 132 10.33 0.60 -3.60
C CYS A 132 10.03 1.61 -4.75
N VAL A 133 10.06 2.91 -4.45
CA VAL A 133 9.90 3.99 -5.44
C VAL A 133 11.16 4.10 -6.27
N THR A 134 12.33 4.21 -5.62
CA THR A 134 13.65 4.28 -6.27
C THR A 134 13.91 3.09 -7.19
N ALA A 135 13.50 1.89 -6.78
CA ALA A 135 13.73 0.67 -7.56
C ALA A 135 12.77 0.47 -8.75
N CYS A 136 11.74 1.30 -8.92
CA CYS A 136 10.75 1.10 -9.97
C CYS A 136 11.27 1.59 -11.35
N PRO A 137 11.61 0.70 -12.29
CA PRO A 137 12.25 1.10 -13.55
C PRO A 137 11.32 1.85 -14.50
N THR A 138 10.00 1.73 -14.31
CA THR A 138 8.99 2.42 -15.13
C THR A 138 8.35 3.61 -14.42
N HIS A 139 8.88 4.01 -13.25
CA HIS A 139 8.33 5.10 -12.43
C HIS A 139 6.82 4.95 -12.17
N SER A 140 6.36 3.70 -12.05
CA SER A 140 4.96 3.38 -11.77
C SER A 140 4.58 3.59 -10.31
N LEU A 141 5.56 3.88 -9.44
CA LEU A 141 5.36 4.17 -8.02
C LEU A 141 5.90 5.56 -7.72
N GLN A 142 5.16 6.32 -6.93
CA GLN A 142 5.63 7.56 -6.30
C GLN A 142 5.13 7.60 -4.86
N PHE A 143 5.80 8.40 -4.03
CA PHE A 143 5.42 8.65 -2.64
C PHE A 143 5.53 10.15 -2.36
N GLY A 144 4.56 10.69 -1.63
CA GLY A 144 4.48 12.14 -1.44
C GLY A 144 3.26 12.57 -0.65
N ASP A 145 3.02 13.87 -0.59
CA ASP A 145 1.77 14.44 -0.06
C ASP A 145 0.60 13.94 -0.91
N LEU A 146 -0.40 13.33 -0.26
CA LEU A 146 -1.49 12.69 -0.97
C LEU A 146 -2.35 13.69 -1.76
N ASP A 147 -2.55 14.90 -1.25
CA ASP A 147 -3.39 15.89 -1.94
C ASP A 147 -2.68 16.38 -3.20
N GLU A 148 -1.35 16.46 -3.18
CA GLU A 148 -0.53 16.75 -4.36
C GLU A 148 -0.59 15.61 -5.38
N LEU A 149 -0.40 14.37 -4.94
CA LEU A 149 -0.50 13.19 -5.80
C LEU A 149 -1.89 13.08 -6.45
N GLN A 150 -2.96 13.34 -5.69
CA GLN A 150 -4.33 13.30 -6.21
C GLN A 150 -4.60 14.45 -7.19
N ARG A 151 -4.00 15.62 -6.98
CA ARG A 151 -4.10 16.74 -7.93
C ARG A 151 -3.39 16.44 -9.25
N GLU A 152 -2.24 15.78 -9.18
CA GLU A 152 -1.44 15.45 -10.37
C GLU A 152 -2.02 14.27 -11.15
N PHE A 153 -2.43 13.20 -10.47
CA PHE A 153 -2.79 11.93 -11.11
C PHE A 153 -4.28 11.58 -11.06
N GLY A 154 -5.07 12.32 -10.29
CA GLY A 154 -6.47 12.02 -10.00
C GLY A 154 -6.66 11.00 -8.86
N THR A 155 -7.90 10.63 -8.59
CA THR A 155 -8.31 9.70 -7.52
C THR A 155 -9.19 8.60 -8.08
N THR A 156 -8.82 7.33 -7.89
CA THR A 156 -9.62 6.18 -8.36
C THR A 156 -9.80 5.06 -7.32
N LEU A 157 -9.70 5.37 -6.03
CA LEU A 157 -9.62 4.35 -4.97
C LEU A 157 -10.79 3.34 -4.94
N ASN A 158 -12.01 3.77 -5.25
CA ASN A 158 -13.19 2.89 -5.30
C ASN A 158 -13.44 2.22 -6.64
N ALA A 159 -12.56 2.42 -7.62
CA ALA A 159 -12.75 1.91 -8.98
C ALA A 159 -12.00 0.59 -9.25
N ILE A 160 -11.23 0.06 -8.29
CA ILE A 160 -10.52 -1.21 -8.43
C ILE A 160 -11.21 -2.33 -7.63
N SER A 161 -11.68 -3.36 -8.32
CA SER A 161 -12.49 -4.44 -7.72
C SER A 161 -11.73 -5.39 -6.78
N ILE A 162 -10.40 -5.36 -6.79
CA ILE A 162 -9.55 -6.24 -5.96
C ILE A 162 -9.30 -5.68 -4.55
N LEU A 163 -9.67 -4.42 -4.30
CA LEU A 163 -9.46 -3.78 -3.01
C LEU A 163 -10.79 -3.60 -2.26
N PRO A 164 -10.77 -3.61 -0.92
CA PRO A 164 -11.90 -3.19 -0.10
C PRO A 164 -12.35 -1.77 -0.42
N ASP A 165 -13.62 -1.47 -0.11
CA ASP A 165 -14.17 -0.12 -0.16
C ASP A 165 -13.28 0.88 0.56
N ALA A 166 -12.90 1.97 -0.12
CA ALA A 166 -12.00 2.97 0.41
C ALA A 166 -12.63 3.74 1.58
N ASP A 167 -13.95 3.83 1.69
CA ASP A 167 -14.62 4.54 2.78
C ASP A 167 -14.42 3.85 4.14
N LEU A 168 -14.13 2.54 4.13
CA LEU A 168 -13.87 1.77 5.34
C LEU A 168 -12.66 2.30 6.13
N THR A 169 -11.57 2.64 5.44
CA THR A 169 -10.33 3.06 6.09
C THR A 169 -9.76 4.39 5.60
N LYS A 170 -10.30 4.93 4.51
CA LYS A 170 -9.77 6.10 3.79
C LYS A 170 -8.28 5.95 3.51
N PRO A 171 -7.86 4.99 2.64
CA PRO A 171 -6.46 4.72 2.36
C PRO A 171 -5.71 5.95 1.82
N SER A 172 -4.44 6.09 2.16
CA SER A 172 -3.54 7.13 1.62
C SER A 172 -2.84 6.59 0.37
N LEU A 173 -3.66 6.30 -0.64
CA LEU A 173 -3.25 5.71 -1.89
C LEU A 173 -3.97 6.41 -3.04
N THR A 174 -3.34 6.53 -4.20
CA THR A 174 -4.03 6.77 -5.46
C THR A 174 -3.51 5.82 -6.52
N ILE A 175 -4.41 5.33 -7.36
CA ILE A 175 -4.09 4.37 -8.40
C ILE A 175 -4.49 4.99 -9.73
N LYS A 176 -3.69 4.78 -10.77
CA LYS A 176 -4.14 5.00 -12.15
C LYS A 176 -4.50 3.67 -12.75
N LEU A 177 -5.81 3.46 -12.95
CA LEU A 177 -6.35 2.24 -13.53
C LEU A 177 -5.95 2.08 -15.00
N PRO A 178 -5.92 0.83 -15.50
CA PRO A 178 -5.77 0.58 -16.92
C PRO A 178 -6.83 1.33 -17.75
N LYS A 179 -6.44 1.87 -18.91
CA LYS A 179 -7.33 2.68 -19.76
C LYS A 179 -8.63 1.98 -20.18
N SER A 180 -8.68 0.66 -20.17
CA SER A 180 -9.85 -0.10 -20.59
C SER A 180 -10.82 -0.40 -19.43
N THR A 181 -10.41 -0.24 -18.18
CA THR A 181 -11.24 -0.50 -17.00
C THR A 181 -12.10 0.70 -16.56
N THR A 182 -12.03 1.83 -17.28
CA THR A 182 -12.82 3.03 -16.98
C THR A 182 -14.03 3.15 -17.89
N GLN A 183 -15.18 2.63 -17.45
CA GLN A 183 -16.53 3.23 -17.50
C GLN A 183 -17.62 2.16 -17.31
N GLY A 184 -17.90 1.83 -16.04
CA GLY A 184 -19.18 1.25 -15.61
C GLY A 184 -20.08 2.33 -15.04
N GLY A 185 -20.30 3.41 -15.78
CA GLY A 185 -21.34 4.41 -15.48
C GLY A 185 -22.63 3.95 -16.14
N ASN A 186 -23.68 3.74 -15.35
CA ASN A 186 -24.99 3.25 -15.77
C ASN A 186 -25.49 3.83 -17.11
N ALA A 187 -25.56 2.99 -18.14
CA ALA A 187 -26.47 3.19 -19.27
C ALA A 187 -27.78 2.44 -18.97
N HIS A 188 -28.62 3.04 -18.14
CA HIS A 188 -30.04 2.71 -18.05
C HIS A 188 -30.82 3.99 -18.34
N GLU A 189 -31.06 4.23 -19.64
CA GLU A 189 -32.25 4.90 -20.18
C GLU A 189 -32.68 4.16 -21.45
#